data_AF-A0A349B9A6-F1
#
_entry.id   AF-A0A349B9A6-F1
#
_cell.length_a   1.000
_cell.length_b   1.000
_cell.length_c   1.000
_cell.angle_alpha   90.00
_cell.angle_beta   90.00
_cell.angle_gamma   90.00
#
_symmetry.space_group_name_H-M   'P 1'
#
loop_
_entity.id
_entity.type
_entity.pdbx_description
1 polymer ?
#
loop_
_entity_poly.entity_id
_entity_poly.type
_entity_poly.pdbx_seq_one_letter_code
_entity_poly.pdbx_strand_id
1 'polypeptide(L)'
;MSTSLRFAHAVRTLSESARLQGLEVPIFRTPPGRGDAVRTIRRNRRGCTVAVRVGERPWTAVLADLVDGIVLVNGLDGAAAIRCRTALWTALEREAALAA
;
A
#
# COMPACT_ATOMS: atom_id res chain seq x y z
N MET A 1 -10.58 2.03 -16.72
CA MET A 1 -10.87 1.89 -15.27
C MET A 1 -10.66 3.24 -14.58
N SER A 2 -11.57 3.69 -13.71
CA SER A 2 -11.40 4.93 -12.94
C SER A 2 -10.22 4.83 -11.95
N THR A 3 -9.54 5.95 -11.67
CA THR A 3 -8.45 6.04 -10.69
C THR A 3 -8.86 5.50 -9.31
N SER A 4 -10.09 5.75 -8.87
CA SER A 4 -10.61 5.26 -7.59
C SER A 4 -10.77 3.74 -7.58
N LEU A 5 -11.21 3.14 -8.68
CA LEU A 5 -11.30 1.69 -8.83
C LEU A 5 -9.90 1.05 -8.86
N ARG A 6 -8.96 1.66 -9.58
CA ARG A 6 -7.55 1.24 -9.62
C ARG A 6 -6.91 1.26 -8.24
N PHE A 7 -7.20 2.30 -7.45
CA PHE A 7 -6.76 2.41 -6.06
C PHE A 7 -7.37 1.33 -5.17
N ALA A 8 -8.69 1.16 -5.21
CA ALA A 8 -9.38 0.14 -4.42
C ALA A 8 -8.86 -1.28 -4.73
N HIS A 9 -8.60 -1.57 -6.01
CA HIS A 9 -8.08 -2.86 -6.43
C HIS A 9 -6.68 -3.13 -5.89
N ALA A 10 -5.75 -2.17 -6.05
CA ALA A 10 -4.40 -2.31 -5.53
C ALA A 10 -4.38 -2.47 -4.01
N VAL A 11 -5.20 -1.69 -3.28
CA VAL A 11 -5.35 -1.80 -1.84
C VAL A 11 -5.85 -3.19 -1.44
N ARG A 12 -6.84 -3.73 -2.16
CA ARG A 12 -7.37 -5.06 -1.90
C ARG A 12 -6.30 -6.14 -2.07
N THR A 13 -5.63 -6.18 -3.22
CA THR A 13 -4.58 -7.15 -3.52
C THR A 13 -3.45 -7.11 -2.48
N LEU A 14 -3.00 -5.91 -2.11
CA LEU A 14 -1.96 -5.75 -1.09
C LEU A 14 -2.42 -6.17 0.30
N SER A 15 -3.68 -5.86 0.66
CA SER A 15 -4.25 -6.26 1.95
C SER A 15 -4.37 -7.77 2.08
N GLU A 16 -4.81 -8.46 1.03
CA GLU A 16 -4.89 -9.92 1.00
C GLU A 16 -3.50 -10.56 1.12
N SER A 17 -2.53 -10.07 0.33
CA SER A 17 -1.13 -10.54 0.41
C SER A 17 -0.48 -10.29 1.78
N ALA A 18 -0.74 -9.14 2.41
CA ALA A 18 -0.25 -8.84 3.75
C ALA A 18 -0.87 -9.73 4.83
N ARG A 19 -2.19 -10.02 4.76
CA ARG A 19 -2.85 -10.94 5.69
C ARG A 19 -2.30 -12.36 5.60
N LEU A 20 -2.01 -12.84 4.39
CA LEU A 20 -1.39 -14.16 4.18
C LEU A 20 0.00 -14.27 4.82
N GLN A 21 0.68 -13.14 5.00
CA GLN A 21 1.97 -13.04 5.69
C GLN A 21 1.84 -12.81 7.21
N GLY A 22 0.62 -12.74 7.76
CA GLY A 22 0.37 -12.45 9.17
C GLY A 22 0.62 -11.00 9.58
N LEU A 23 0.66 -10.06 8.63
CA LEU A 23 0.96 -8.65 8.88
C LEU A 23 -0.29 -7.84 9.23
N GLU A 24 -0.11 -6.77 10.03
CA GLU A 24 -1.13 -5.74 10.23
C GLU A 24 -1.39 -5.01 8.90
N VAL A 25 -2.66 -4.92 8.53
CA VAL A 25 -3.10 -4.16 7.35
C VAL A 25 -3.61 -2.79 7.79
N PRO A 26 -2.97 -1.69 7.36
CA PRO A 26 -3.48 -0.36 7.67
C PRO A 26 -4.73 -0.03 6.86
N ILE A 27 -5.51 0.93 7.36
CA ILE A 27 -6.55 1.56 6.56
C ILE A 27 -5.87 2.46 5.52
N PHE A 28 -6.03 2.14 4.24
CA PHE A 28 -5.54 2.96 3.14
C PHE A 28 -6.55 4.02 2.70
N ARG A 29 -6.09 5.25 2.47
CA ARG A 29 -6.92 6.39 2.02
C ARG A 29 -6.18 7.29 1.03
N THR A 30 -6.93 8.15 0.35
CA THR A 30 -6.41 9.23 -0.52
C THR A 30 -7.40 10.40 -0.50
N PRO A 31 -6.95 11.67 -0.54
CA PRO A 31 -5.55 12.13 -0.44
C PRO A 31 -5.08 12.19 1.03
N PRO A 32 -3.77 12.46 1.28
CA PRO A 32 -3.29 12.80 2.62
C PRO A 32 -3.92 14.10 3.12
N GLY A 33 -4.17 14.21 4.43
CA GLY A 33 -4.71 15.42 5.03
C GLY A 33 -3.72 16.59 5.10
N ARG A 34 -2.44 16.35 4.78
CA ARG A 34 -1.38 17.35 4.75
C ARG A 34 -1.01 17.64 3.29
N GLY A 35 -1.25 18.88 2.85
CA GLY A 35 -1.30 19.26 1.43
C GLY A 35 0.00 19.16 0.63
N ASP A 36 1.16 19.03 1.28
CA ASP A 36 2.49 18.83 0.67
C ASP A 36 2.94 17.35 0.71
N ALA A 37 2.29 16.52 1.52
CA ALA A 37 2.72 15.15 1.72
C ALA A 37 2.39 14.26 0.52
N VAL A 38 3.34 13.38 0.17
CA VAL A 38 3.12 12.27 -0.77
C VAL A 38 2.49 11.07 -0.09
N ARG A 39 2.83 10.85 1.19
CA ARG A 39 2.28 9.82 2.06
C ARG A 39 2.30 10.27 3.51
N THR A 40 1.27 9.91 4.27
CA THR A 40 1.21 10.11 5.73
C THR A 40 0.85 8.81 6.43
N ILE A 41 1.44 8.57 7.59
CA ILE A 41 1.08 7.46 8.48
C ILE A 41 0.57 8.05 9.78
N ARG A 42 -0.62 7.62 10.22
CA ARG A 42 -1.20 7.99 11.50
C ARG A 42 -1.49 6.73 12.30
N ARG A 43 -0.90 6.64 13.50
CA ARG A 43 -1.13 5.56 14.45
C ARG A 43 -2.09 6.03 15.54
N ASN A 44 -3.07 5.21 15.90
CA ASN A 44 -3.95 5.47 17.05
C ASN A 44 -4.32 4.13 17.73
N ARG A 45 -5.11 4.19 18.83
CA ARG A 45 -5.53 3.00 19.59
C ARG A 45 -6.32 1.96 18.77
N ARG A 46 -6.87 2.33 17.61
CA ARG A 46 -7.66 1.46 16.73
C ARG A 46 -6.85 0.90 15.55
N GLY A 47 -5.56 1.23 15.45
CA GLY A 47 -4.66 0.76 14.40
C GLY A 47 -4.03 1.90 13.59
N CYS A 48 -3.52 1.55 12.41
CA CYS A 48 -2.79 2.47 11.54
C CYS A 48 -3.61 2.92 10.31
N THR A 49 -3.53 4.21 9.96
CA THR A 49 -4.01 4.75 8.69
C THR A 49 -2.82 5.17 7.85
N VAL A 50 -2.79 4.75 6.59
CA VAL A 50 -1.84 5.22 5.58
C VAL A 50 -2.62 5.98 4.51
N ALA A 51 -2.32 7.26 4.32
CA ALA A 51 -2.90 8.05 3.24
C ALA A 51 -1.83 8.37 2.20
N VAL A 52 -2.14 8.22 0.91
CA VAL A 52 -1.18 8.42 -0.20
C VAL A 52 -1.76 9.39 -1.23
N ARG A 53 -0.88 10.16 -1.88
CA ARG A 53 -1.23 11.03 -3.01
C ARG A 53 -1.26 10.23 -4.30
N VAL A 54 -2.39 10.26 -4.99
CA VAL A 54 -2.60 9.55 -6.27
C VAL A 54 -2.44 10.47 -7.48
N GLY A 55 -2.96 11.70 -7.41
CA GLY A 55 -2.88 12.67 -8.51
C GLY A 55 -1.47 13.18 -8.76
N GLU A 56 -1.20 13.58 -10.02
CA GLU A 56 0.07 14.19 -10.47
C GLU A 56 1.30 13.31 -10.24
N ARG A 57 1.10 11.99 -10.17
CA ARG A 57 2.18 11.03 -9.90
C ARG A 57 2.08 9.80 -10.80
N PRO A 58 3.21 9.20 -11.17
CA PRO A 58 3.23 7.89 -11.80
C PRO A 58 2.51 6.87 -10.91
N TRP A 59 1.71 6.00 -11.52
CA TRP A 59 0.97 4.97 -10.78
C TRP A 59 1.87 4.07 -9.96
N THR A 60 3.05 3.73 -10.49
CA THR A 60 4.07 2.92 -9.78
C THR A 60 4.54 3.58 -8.48
N ALA A 61 4.62 4.91 -8.43
CA ALA A 61 4.96 5.62 -7.20
C ALA A 61 3.84 5.53 -6.15
N VAL A 62 2.58 5.50 -6.57
CA VAL A 62 1.43 5.25 -5.69
C VAL A 62 1.51 3.84 -5.11
N LEU A 63 1.77 2.83 -5.95
CA LEU A 63 1.94 1.45 -5.51
C LEU A 63 3.10 1.30 -4.53
N ALA A 64 4.24 1.95 -4.80
CA ALA A 64 5.39 1.95 -3.89
C ALA A 64 5.04 2.51 -2.51
N ASP A 65 4.28 3.62 -2.46
CA ASP A 65 3.84 4.21 -1.19
C ASP A 65 2.87 3.30 -0.41
N LEU A 66 2.02 2.54 -1.11
CA LEU A 66 1.14 1.55 -0.48
C LEU A 66 1.95 0.38 0.10
N VAL A 67 2.89 -0.17 -0.69
CA VAL A 67 3.79 -1.26 -0.27
C VAL A 67 4.62 -0.85 0.93
N ASP A 68 5.31 0.30 0.85
CA ASP A 68 6.07 0.83 1.97
C ASP A 68 5.18 1.21 3.16
N GLY A 69 3.90 1.47 2.92
CA GLY A 69 2.91 1.70 3.98
C GLY A 69 2.77 0.48 4.89
N ILE A 70 2.64 -0.72 4.31
CA ILE A 70 2.57 -1.98 5.06
C ILE A 70 3.89 -2.24 5.79
N VAL A 71 5.04 -2.08 5.11
CA VAL A 71 6.36 -2.29 5.69
C VAL A 71 6.56 -1.42 6.95
N LEU A 72 6.28 -0.11 6.84
CA LEU A 72 6.48 0.83 7.95
C LEU A 72 5.47 0.65 9.09
N VAL A 73 4.24 0.26 8.79
CA VAL A 73 3.22 -0.02 9.81
C VAL A 73 3.63 -1.21 10.67
N ASN A 74 4.20 -2.23 10.04
CA ASN A 74 4.65 -3.45 10.71
C ASN A 74 6.08 -3.35 11.27
N GLY A 75 6.74 -2.20 11.15
CA GLY A 75 8.10 -1.99 11.67
C GLY A 75 9.14 -2.92 11.07
N LEU A 76 8.93 -3.41 9.83
CA LEU A 76 9.83 -4.36 9.20
C LEU A 76 11.09 -3.65 8.70
N ASP A 77 12.24 -4.29 8.90
CA ASP A 77 13.54 -3.83 8.42
C ASP A 77 14.35 -4.98 7.77
N GLY A 78 15.53 -4.65 7.24
CA GLY A 78 16.48 -5.60 6.66
C GLY A 78 15.84 -6.65 5.74
N ALA A 79 16.18 -7.91 5.97
CA ALA A 79 15.68 -9.03 5.19
C ALA A 79 14.15 -9.23 5.29
N ALA A 80 13.54 -8.90 6.44
CA ALA A 80 12.08 -9.01 6.60
C ALA A 80 11.36 -8.00 5.71
N ALA A 81 11.85 -6.77 5.65
CA ALA A 81 11.30 -5.73 4.77
C ALA A 81 11.47 -6.08 3.28
N ILE A 82 12.62 -6.67 2.90
CA ILE A 82 12.84 -7.13 1.52
C ILE A 82 11.82 -8.21 1.14
N ARG A 83 11.68 -9.26 1.96
CA ARG A 83 10.73 -10.35 1.71
C ARG A 83 9.29 -9.84 1.59
N CYS A 84 8.88 -8.95 2.48
CA CYS A 84 7.55 -8.33 2.44
C CYS A 84 7.34 -7.56 1.14
N ARG A 85 8.27 -6.68 0.76
CA ARG A 85 8.19 -5.94 -0.51
C ARG A 85 8.10 -6.87 -1.71
N THR A 86 8.95 -7.88 -1.79
CA THR A 86 8.92 -8.86 -2.87
C THR A 86 7.55 -9.53 -2.96
N ALA A 87 7.02 -10.05 -1.86
CA ALA A 87 5.72 -10.74 -1.86
C ALA A 87 4.56 -9.82 -2.29
N LEU A 88 4.56 -8.57 -1.83
CA LEU A 88 3.55 -7.57 -2.16
C LEU A 88 3.61 -7.15 -3.65
N TRP A 89 4.81 -6.93 -4.18
CA TRP A 89 4.99 -6.62 -5.60
C TRP A 89 4.59 -7.80 -6.49
N THR A 90 4.98 -9.02 -6.16
CA THR A 90 4.55 -10.21 -6.92
C THR A 90 3.04 -10.39 -6.90
N ALA A 91 2.34 -10.01 -5.82
CA ALA A 91 0.88 -10.03 -5.77
C ALA A 91 0.27 -9.01 -6.75
N LEU A 92 0.82 -7.79 -6.81
CA LEU A 92 0.38 -6.76 -7.76
C LEU A 92 0.65 -7.15 -9.23
N GLU A 93 1.79 -7.77 -9.51
CA GLU A 93 2.14 -8.26 -10.84
C GLU A 93 1.20 -9.38 -11.30
N ARG A 94 0.90 -10.34 -10.42
CA ARG A 94 -0.07 -11.41 -10.72
C ARG A 94 -1.45 -10.86 -11.02
N GLU A 95 -1.92 -9.91 -10.23
CA GLU A 95 -3.21 -9.26 -10.47
C GLU A 95 -3.22 -8.52 -11.81
N ALA A 96 -2.18 -7.75 -12.10
CA ALA A 96 -2.07 -7.03 -13.37
C ALA A 96 -2.07 -7.98 -14.58
N ALA A 97 -1.46 -9.16 -14.46
CA ALA A 97 -1.47 -10.17 -15.51
C ALA A 97 -2.84 -10.86 -15.69
N LEU A 98 -3.64 -11.01 -14.63
CA LEU A 98 -4.99 -11.57 -14.70
C LEU A 98 -6.01 -10.58 -15.28
N ALA A 99 -5.73 -9.28 -15.19
CA ALA A 99 -6.59 -8.21 -15.68
C ALA A 99 -6.27 -7.76 -17.13
N ALA A 100 -5.25 -8.36 -17.77
CA ALA A 100 -4.81 -8.09 -19.13
C ALA A 100 -5.44 -9.05 -20.14
#